data_AF-A0A0V0GW53-F1
#
_entry.id   AF-A0A0V0GW53-F1
#
_cell.length_a   1.000
_cell.length_b   1.000
_cell.length_c   1.000
_cell.angle_alpha   90.00
_cell.angle_beta   90.00
_cell.angle_gamma   90.00
#
_symmetry.space_group_name_H-M   'P 1'
#
loop_
_entity.id
_entity.type
_entity.pdbx_description
1 polymer ?
#
loop_
_entity_poly.entity_id
_entity_poly.type
_entity_poly.pdbx_seq_one_letter_code
_entity_poly.pdbx_strand_id
1 'polypeptide(L)'
;MTTDNILAFDLTKERSQLLQSYDTHGFLGTFSGKLCKVDVTGNIILLNILANTHSNTMQMGSQIKMWSEKQTVILDSEIVGDVARNYSVLHVDSDIMVARCGGRTYSYDFKSCATKFLSSEVGIRRCFPYVNSLVSL
;
A
#
# COMPACT_ATOMS: atom_id res chain seq x y z
N MET A 1 15.31 3.03 13.92
CA MET A 1 14.40 2.66 12.81
C MET A 1 13.97 1.23 13.07
N THR A 2 12.76 1.04 13.58
CA THR A 2 12.17 -0.29 13.75
C THR A 2 11.69 -0.77 12.39
N THR A 3 12.17 -1.93 11.94
CA THR A 3 11.70 -2.59 10.73
C THR A 3 10.42 -3.35 11.07
N ASP A 4 9.28 -2.76 10.72
CA ASP A 4 8.00 -3.44 10.86
C ASP A 4 7.86 -4.42 9.69
N ASN A 5 7.72 -5.70 10.02
CA ASN A 5 7.52 -6.77 9.04
C ASN A 5 6.06 -7.21 9.08
N ILE A 6 5.43 -7.36 7.90
CA ILE A 6 4.08 -7.92 7.80
C ILE A 6 4.22 -9.42 7.52
N LEU A 7 3.59 -10.23 8.36
CA LEU A 7 3.41 -11.65 8.12
C LEU A 7 2.08 -11.84 7.38
N ALA A 8 2.13 -12.19 6.09
CA ALA A 8 0.96 -12.54 5.32
C ALA A 8 0.71 -14.05 5.39
N PHE A 9 -0.54 -14.48 5.53
CA PHE A 9 -0.91 -15.90 5.59
C PHE A 9 -1.92 -16.23 4.49
N ASP A 10 -1.62 -17.23 3.66
CA ASP A 10 -2.57 -17.82 2.71
C ASP A 10 -3.14 -19.09 3.34
N LEU A 11 -4.42 -19.02 3.74
CA LEU A 11 -5.12 -20.11 4.41
C LEU A 11 -5.40 -21.28 3.48
N THR A 12 -5.61 -21.00 2.19
CA THR A 12 -5.90 -22.04 1.19
C THR A 12 -4.69 -22.94 0.96
N LYS A 13 -3.49 -22.39 1.16
CA LYS A 13 -2.22 -23.08 0.95
C LYS A 13 -1.48 -23.40 2.24
N GLU A 14 -2.05 -23.04 3.40
CA GLU A 14 -1.43 -23.16 4.72
C GLU A 14 -0.01 -22.60 4.79
N ARG A 15 0.20 -21.40 4.23
CA ARG A 15 1.54 -20.81 4.08
C ARG A 15 1.62 -19.41 4.67
N SER A 16 2.63 -19.18 5.50
CA SER A 16 3.00 -17.86 6.01
C SER A 16 4.18 -17.29 5.23
N GLN A 17 4.13 -16.00 4.91
CA GLN A 17 5.24 -15.29 4.28
C GLN A 17 5.57 -14.02 5.06
N LEU A 18 6.84 -13.88 5.42
CA LEU A 18 7.37 -12.63 5.96
C LEU A 18 7.64 -11.68 4.79
N LEU A 19 6.89 -10.59 4.74
CA LEU A 19 7.11 -9.53 3.77
C LEU A 19 8.08 -8.53 4.39
N GLN A 20 9.25 -8.37 3.77
CA GLN A 20 10.32 -7.52 4.31
C GLN A 20 10.00 -6.03 4.15
N SER A 21 10.26 -5.29 5.24
CA SER A 21 10.40 -3.84 5.31
C SER A 21 9.19 -3.04 4.85
N TYR A 22 8.34 -2.69 5.81
CA TYR A 22 7.33 -1.66 5.61
C TYR A 22 7.77 -0.38 6.28
N ASP A 23 7.77 0.71 5.51
CA ASP A 23 7.69 2.02 6.14
C ASP A 23 6.29 2.14 6.77
N THR A 24 6.23 2.62 8.00
CA THR A 24 4.99 2.79 8.80
C THR A 24 3.93 3.63 8.09
N HIS A 25 4.32 4.37 7.05
CA HIS A 25 3.46 5.22 6.23
C HIS A 25 2.82 4.53 5.02
N GLY A 26 3.24 3.29 4.72
CA GLY A 26 2.75 2.50 3.59
C GLY A 26 1.39 1.81 3.80
N PHE A 27 0.94 1.09 2.78
CA PHE A 27 -0.33 0.33 2.76
C PHE A 27 -0.15 -1.01 2.03
N LEU A 28 -0.80 -2.06 2.54
CA LEU A 28 -0.91 -3.36 1.86
C LEU A 28 -2.37 -3.57 1.44
N GLY A 29 -2.60 -3.87 0.17
CA GLY A 29 -3.95 -3.95 -0.38
C GLY A 29 -4.02 -4.77 -1.66
N THR A 30 -5.06 -4.52 -2.45
CA THR A 30 -5.25 -5.18 -3.75
C THR A 30 -5.36 -4.12 -4.84
N PHE A 31 -4.66 -4.34 -5.95
CA PHE A 31 -4.71 -3.48 -7.14
C PHE A 31 -4.88 -4.35 -8.38
N SER A 32 -5.96 -4.14 -9.14
CA SER A 32 -6.29 -4.95 -10.32
C SER A 32 -6.29 -6.46 -10.02
N GLY A 33 -6.84 -6.86 -8.88
CA GLY A 33 -6.93 -8.26 -8.44
C GLY A 33 -5.60 -8.89 -8.00
N LYS A 34 -4.51 -8.14 -7.92
CA LYS A 34 -3.21 -8.61 -7.41
C LYS A 34 -2.88 -7.94 -6.09
N LEU A 35 -2.19 -8.66 -5.20
CA LEU A 35 -1.65 -8.08 -3.98
C LEU A 35 -0.72 -6.90 -4.35
N CYS A 36 -0.94 -5.76 -3.74
CA CYS A 36 -0.12 -4.57 -3.92
C CYS A 36 0.42 -4.08 -2.58
N LYS A 37 1.62 -3.53 -2.61
CA LYS A 37 2.16 -2.74 -1.51
C LYS A 37 2.43 -1.32 -1.98
N VAL A 38 2.24 -0.38 -1.08
CA VAL A 38 2.44 1.04 -1.32
C VAL A 38 3.48 1.53 -0.34
N ASP A 39 4.54 2.10 -0.87
CA ASP A 39 5.64 2.66 -0.09
C ASP A 39 5.62 4.18 -0.26
N VAL A 40 5.82 4.93 0.82
CA VAL A 40 5.87 6.39 0.80
C VAL A 40 7.32 6.81 1.04
N THR A 41 7.88 7.65 0.17
CA THR A 41 9.23 8.19 0.35
C THR A 41 9.22 9.68 0.05
N GLY A 42 9.15 10.47 1.12
CA GLY A 42 8.90 11.90 1.04
C GLY A 42 7.63 12.17 0.24
N ASN A 43 7.82 12.68 -0.98
CA ASN A 43 6.74 13.24 -1.80
C ASN A 43 6.19 12.23 -2.81
N ILE A 44 6.85 11.08 -2.88
CA ILE A 44 6.67 10.05 -3.89
C ILE A 44 5.97 8.88 -3.21
N ILE A 45 4.89 8.42 -3.83
CA ILE A 45 4.16 7.24 -3.40
C ILE A 45 4.36 6.17 -4.47
N LEU A 46 5.03 5.08 -4.10
CA LEU A 46 5.37 3.97 -5.01
C LEU A 46 4.36 2.84 -4.84
N LEU A 47 3.60 2.56 -5.90
CA LEU A 47 2.70 1.41 -5.97
C LEU A 47 3.44 0.24 -6.60
N ASN A 48 3.65 -0.81 -5.83
CA ASN A 48 4.24 -2.07 -6.25
C ASN A 48 3.19 -3.17 -6.29
N ILE A 49 3.13 -3.94 -7.36
CA ILE A 49 2.28 -5.13 -7.46
C ILE A 49 3.12 -6.40 -7.33
N LEU A 50 2.53 -7.44 -6.75
CA LEU A 50 3.14 -8.75 -6.70
C LEU A 50 3.22 -9.31 -8.13
N ALA A 51 4.43 -9.33 -8.68
CA ALA A 51 4.67 -9.71 -10.07
C ALA A 51 4.77 -11.22 -10.22
N ASN A 52 5.34 -11.89 -9.22
CA ASN A 52 5.53 -13.32 -9.25
C ASN A 52 5.21 -13.95 -7.88
N THR A 53 4.10 -14.67 -7.84
CA THR A 53 3.66 -15.46 -6.68
C THR A 53 4.51 -16.72 -6.45
N HIS A 54 5.26 -17.18 -7.46
CA HIS A 54 6.09 -18.39 -7.43
C HIS A 54 7.53 -18.13 -6.98
N SER A 55 8.04 -16.89 -7.05
CA SER A 55 9.30 -16.50 -6.40
C SER A 55 9.28 -16.73 -4.89
N ASN A 56 8.09 -16.92 -4.31
CA ASN A 56 7.88 -17.22 -2.90
C ASN A 56 8.14 -18.68 -2.53
N THR A 57 8.28 -19.59 -3.51
CA THR A 57 8.52 -21.03 -3.29
C THR A 57 9.93 -21.50 -3.62
N MET A 58 10.68 -20.74 -4.42
CA MET A 58 12.05 -21.09 -4.80
C MET A 58 12.92 -19.82 -4.84
N GLN A 59 13.27 -19.30 -3.67
CA GLN A 59 14.15 -18.13 -3.57
C GLN A 59 15.66 -18.49 -3.66
N MET A 60 16.01 -19.75 -3.92
CA MET A 60 17.41 -20.14 -4.10
C MET A 60 17.92 -19.72 -5.50
N GLY A 61 18.68 -18.62 -5.55
CA GLY A 61 19.48 -18.25 -6.72
C GLY A 61 18.74 -17.56 -7.87
N SER A 62 17.43 -17.34 -7.77
CA SER A 62 16.69 -16.61 -8.81
C SER A 62 16.77 -15.11 -8.57
N GLN A 63 17.24 -14.34 -9.56
CA GLN A 63 17.18 -12.86 -9.54
C GLN A 63 15.76 -12.33 -9.84
N ILE A 64 14.72 -13.14 -9.63
CA ILE A 64 13.36 -12.81 -10.02
C ILE A 64 12.78 -11.85 -8.98
N LYS A 65 12.47 -10.62 -9.42
CA LYS A 65 11.87 -9.60 -8.55
C LYS A 65 10.47 -10.03 -8.12
N MET A 66 10.26 -10.15 -6.81
CA MET A 66 8.96 -10.46 -6.21
C MET A 66 7.93 -9.36 -6.46
N TRP A 67 8.35 -8.11 -6.26
CA TRP A 67 7.54 -6.91 -6.47
C TRP A 67 7.97 -6.20 -7.76
N SER A 68 7.01 -5.78 -8.56
CA SER A 68 7.24 -4.88 -9.68
C SER A 68 6.61 -3.54 -9.36
N GLU A 69 7.38 -2.48 -9.56
CA GLU A 69 6.80 -1.14 -9.59
C GLU A 69 5.77 -1.07 -10.70
N LYS A 70 4.56 -0.64 -10.35
CA LYS A 70 3.44 -0.48 -11.27
C LYS A 70 3.24 0.99 -11.59
N GLN A 71 3.30 1.85 -10.58
CA GLN A 71 3.05 3.27 -10.74
C GLN A 71 3.78 4.07 -9.67
N THR A 72 4.33 5.21 -10.09
CA THR A 72 4.80 6.25 -9.21
C THR A 72 3.73 7.35 -9.14
N VAL A 73 3.25 7.67 -7.95
CA VAL A 73 2.21 8.67 -7.71
C VAL A 73 2.81 9.88 -7.01
N ILE A 74 2.51 11.06 -7.57
CA ILE A 74 2.83 12.35 -7.00
C ILE A 74 1.51 13.11 -6.91
N LEU A 75 1.13 13.47 -5.69
CA LEU A 75 -0.06 14.29 -5.47
C LEU A 75 0.22 15.74 -5.89
N ASP A 76 -0.79 16.39 -6.46
CA ASP A 76 -0.71 17.76 -6.93
C ASP A 76 -0.41 18.72 -5.76
N SER A 77 0.73 19.41 -5.84
CA SER A 77 1.19 20.35 -4.82
C SER A 77 0.32 21.60 -4.71
N GLU A 78 -0.36 22.01 -5.77
CA GLU A 78 -1.30 23.14 -5.72
C GLU A 78 -2.52 22.81 -4.86
N ILE A 79 -2.91 21.53 -4.83
CA ILE A 79 -4.06 21.03 -4.06
C ILE A 79 -3.67 20.66 -2.63
N VAL A 80 -2.54 19.97 -2.47
CA VAL A 80 -2.08 19.48 -1.16
C VAL A 80 -1.43 20.60 -0.35
N GLY A 81 -0.82 21.58 -1.02
CA GLY A 81 0.00 22.62 -0.40
C GLY A 81 1.41 22.12 -0.03
N ASP A 82 2.24 23.05 0.43
CA ASP A 82 3.66 22.79 0.74
C ASP A 82 3.88 22.26 2.17
N VAL A 83 2.93 21.49 2.69
CA VAL A 83 3.05 20.87 4.01
C VAL A 83 4.16 19.83 3.94
N ALA A 84 5.05 19.78 4.94
CA ALA A 84 6.04 18.71 5.08
C ALA A 84 5.38 17.36 4.78
N ARG A 85 5.71 16.81 3.61
CA ARG A 85 4.93 15.83 2.83
C ARG A 85 4.97 14.44 3.47
N ASN A 86 4.50 14.37 4.71
CA ASN A 86 4.36 13.15 5.49
C ASN A 86 3.06 12.48 5.07
N TYR A 87 3.08 11.88 3.88
CA TYR A 87 1.94 11.14 3.38
C TYR A 87 1.77 9.84 4.16
N SER A 88 0.52 9.46 4.41
CA SER A 88 0.16 8.13 4.87
C SER A 88 -0.94 7.60 3.97
N VAL A 89 -0.71 6.46 3.35
CA VAL A 89 -1.72 5.85 2.47
C VAL A 89 -2.74 5.13 3.33
N LEU A 90 -4.01 5.44 3.08
CA LEU A 90 -5.15 4.93 3.85
C LEU A 90 -5.84 3.78 3.12
N HIS A 91 -5.88 3.86 1.79
CA HIS A 91 -6.54 2.88 0.95
C HIS A 91 -5.99 2.93 -0.47
N VAL A 92 -5.94 1.77 -1.12
CA VAL A 92 -5.71 1.62 -2.55
C VAL A 92 -6.67 0.57 -3.09
N ASP A 93 -7.28 0.91 -4.22
CA ASP A 93 -7.94 0.00 -5.14
C ASP A 93 -7.44 0.30 -6.57
N SER A 94 -7.96 -0.43 -7.56
CA SER A 94 -7.57 -0.41 -8.97
C SER A 94 -7.72 0.96 -9.63
N ASP A 95 -8.65 1.79 -9.16
CA ASP A 95 -8.99 3.08 -9.78
C ASP A 95 -8.59 4.28 -8.93
N ILE A 96 -8.60 4.15 -7.60
CA ILE A 96 -8.39 5.26 -6.68
C ILE A 96 -7.43 4.88 -5.54
N MET A 97 -6.56 5.83 -5.19
CA MET A 97 -5.81 5.84 -3.94
C MET A 97 -6.33 6.94 -3.02
N VAL A 98 -6.41 6.65 -1.73
CA VAL A 98 -6.69 7.67 -0.71
C VAL A 98 -5.46 7.83 0.18
N ALA A 99 -4.97 9.07 0.26
CA ALA A 99 -3.81 9.44 1.05
C ALA A 99 -4.18 10.53 2.06
N ARG A 100 -3.51 10.49 3.21
CA ARG A 100 -3.57 11.51 4.24
C ARG A 100 -2.29 12.32 4.22
N CYS A 101 -2.40 13.64 4.35
CA CYS A 101 -1.27 14.54 4.63
C CYS A 101 -1.70 15.48 5.76
N GLY A 102 -0.98 15.42 6.89
CA GLY A 102 -1.37 16.15 8.10
C GLY A 102 -2.79 15.79 8.58
N GLY A 103 -3.66 16.81 8.69
CA GLY A 103 -5.07 16.63 9.07
C GLY A 103 -6.04 16.44 7.90
N ARG A 104 -5.55 16.38 6.66
CA ARG A 104 -6.37 16.35 5.44
C ARG A 104 -6.23 15.03 4.70
N THR A 105 -7.28 14.67 3.95
CA THR A 105 -7.30 13.50 3.08
C THR A 105 -7.55 13.90 1.63
N TYR A 106 -6.91 13.17 0.72
CA TYR A 106 -6.94 13.40 -0.71
C TYR A 106 -7.18 12.07 -1.42
N SER A 107 -7.90 12.12 -2.53
CA SER A 107 -7.97 11.01 -3.48
C SER A 107 -7.07 11.29 -4.67
N TYR A 108 -6.47 10.24 -5.21
CA TYR A 108 -5.79 10.23 -6.49
C TYR A 108 -6.48 9.23 -7.41
N ASP A 109 -6.93 9.70 -8.57
CA ASP A 109 -7.48 8.85 -9.61
C ASP A 109 -6.34 8.34 -10.50
N PHE A 110 -6.15 7.02 -10.56
CA PHE A 110 -5.06 6.41 -11.32
C PHE A 110 -5.22 6.51 -12.84
N LYS A 111 -6.46 6.67 -13.33
CA LYS A 111 -6.76 6.76 -14.77
C LYS A 111 -6.54 8.19 -15.27
N SER A 112 -7.06 9.18 -14.55
CA SER A 112 -6.95 10.59 -14.93
C SER A 112 -5.72 11.29 -14.35
N CYS A 113 -4.96 10.61 -13.49
CA CYS A 113 -3.83 11.16 -12.74
C CYS A 113 -4.20 12.42 -11.93
N ALA A 114 -5.47 12.54 -11.52
CA ALA A 114 -5.99 13.75 -10.89
C ALA A 114 -5.99 13.61 -9.37
N THR A 115 -5.47 14.63 -8.69
CA THR A 115 -5.58 14.76 -7.24
C THR A 115 -6.84 15.53 -6.90
N LYS A 116 -7.57 15.11 -5.87
CA LYS A 116 -8.73 15.84 -5.34
C LYS A 116 -8.66 15.89 -3.83
N PHE A 117 -8.99 17.06 -3.26
CA PHE A 117 -9.22 17.19 -1.83
C PHE A 117 -10.53 16.50 -1.46
N LEU A 118 -10.51 15.71 -0.38
CA LEU A 118 -11.71 15.03 0.12
C LEU A 118 -12.25 15.69 1.39
N SER A 119 -11.40 15.86 2.40
CA SER A 119 -11.84 16.31 3.73
C SER A 119 -10.68 16.83 4.59
N SER A 120 -11.00 17.74 5.51
CA SER A 120 -10.17 18.21 6.61
C SER A 120 -10.75 17.67 7.92
N GLU A 121 -9.90 17.13 8.79
CA GLU A 121 -10.24 16.52 10.10
C GLU A 121 -10.76 15.09 10.06
N VAL A 122 -10.00 14.18 9.45
CA VAL A 122 -10.30 12.76 9.61
C VAL A 122 -9.47 12.18 10.75
N GLY A 123 -10.13 11.94 11.89
CA GLY A 123 -9.62 11.17 13.01
C GLY A 123 -9.50 9.67 12.68
N ILE A 124 -8.92 9.34 11.52
CA ILE A 124 -8.75 7.96 11.10
C ILE A 124 -7.69 7.33 11.97
N ARG A 125 -8.13 6.52 12.92
CA ARG A 125 -7.32 5.41 13.43
C ARG A 125 -7.41 4.31 12.39
N ARG A 126 -6.26 3.79 11.93
CA ARG A 126 -6.22 2.66 11.00
C ARG A 126 -6.98 1.49 11.61
N CYS A 127 -8.14 1.18 11.06
CA CYS A 127 -8.90 -0.02 11.41
C CYS A 127 -8.48 -1.11 10.44
N PHE A 128 -7.77 -2.12 10.93
CA PHE A 128 -7.48 -3.31 10.16
C PHE A 128 -8.67 -4.25 10.32
N PRO A 129 -9.36 -4.64 9.23
CA PRO A 129 -10.37 -5.69 9.34
C PRO A 129 -9.65 -6.97 9.78
N TYR A 130 -9.87 -7.36 11.05
CA TYR A 130 -9.44 -8.63 11.56
C TYR A 130 -10.35 -9.70 10.98
N VAL A 131 -9.91 -10.35 9.90
CA VAL A 131 -10.61 -11.51 9.35
C VAL A 131 -10.10 -12.73 10.11
N ASN A 132 -10.86 -13.15 11.13
CA ASN A 132 -10.61 -14.41 11.82
C ASN A 132 -11.12 -15.55 10.94
N SER A 133 -10.26 -16.06 10.08
CA SER A 133 -10.57 -17.19 9.20
C SER A 133 -10.40 -18.56 9.88
N LEU A 134 -10.32 -18.60 11.21
CA LEU A 134 -10.18 -19.83 12.01
C LEU A 134 -11.52 -20.45 12.45
N VAL A 135 -12.63 -20.17 11.75
CA VAL A 135 -13.87 -20.91 11.97
C VAL A 135 -14.04 -21.93 10.84
N SER A 136 -13.58 -23.16 11.06
CA SER A 136 -14.05 -24.31 10.28
C SER A 136 -15.33 -24.84 10.92
N LEU A 137 -16.37 -25.06 10.11
CA LEU A 137 -17.52 -25.91 10.44
C LEU A 137 -17.23 -27.34 10.04
#